data_AF-A0A9E1KVW6-F1
#
_entry.id   AF-A0A9E1KVW6-F1
#
_cell.length_a   1.000
_cell.length_b   1.000
_cell.length_c   1.000
_cell.angle_alpha   90.00
_cell.angle_beta   90.00
_cell.angle_gamma   90.00
#
_symmetry.space_group_name_H-M   'P 1'
#
loop_
_entity.id
_entity.type
_entity.pdbx_description
1 polymer ?
#
loop_
_entity_poly.entity_id
_entity_poly.type
_entity_poly.pdbx_seq_one_letter_code
_entity_poly.pdbx_strand_id
1 'polypeptide(L)'
;MSLIKKRKVLDGVYWVEIPKVNLFILCGCPADSIKHLIKMGLVQNVEHEGVPYQTGPNAVLLSDLLFQEGELSNLSEFPILHMFYNQGMILPGHPNNTGNRPYLIGSKEQVKSQMDYIFRGNYGLVNEKEYQNSGESEKFIRDNMRLKLRFAFGRFMPSEELINGICVGDQPTEIKTGVTINRKRLNIFEISYQGKTVTIDLNLRKYRKYKSTYQLPDVQLKKPYFGIIHTGEGNGWDPKRPCLGSIILFNGKIFLVDTGPNILQTLKALKIKVKDIEGIFFTHVHDDHFAGLYSILRKDTQVKIFATAVVQNTLEKKLAALLRKNQSEVKSLFRYHELTLDLWNNYHQLFIKPKMSPHAIDTTIFVFKAKGADRDYTYGHYSDIAAISWLERMLIKKKDDHGISQEYLNYVKDCFKMKLDVKKVDVGGPTIHGDEEDFVNDSTKKLVLAHTTHPLNKRQLEIGKQAQFGELDVLIENPPE
;
A
#
# COMPACT_ATOMS: atom_id res chain seq x y z
N MET A 1 -23.67 27.63 14.84
CA MET A 1 -22.97 26.77 13.86
C MET A 1 -23.77 25.48 13.66
N SER A 2 -23.78 24.88 12.46
CA SER A 2 -24.48 23.60 12.24
C SER A 2 -23.88 22.49 13.11
N LEU A 3 -24.73 21.74 13.83
CA LEU A 3 -24.32 20.64 14.73
C LEU A 3 -23.78 19.42 13.96
N ILE A 4 -24.24 19.24 12.72
CA ILE A 4 -23.74 18.25 11.77
C ILE A 4 -23.40 19.00 10.48
N LYS A 5 -22.23 18.77 9.92
CA LYS A 5 -21.88 19.29 8.59
C LYS A 5 -21.54 18.13 7.67
N LYS A 6 -22.16 18.13 6.48
CA LYS A 6 -21.87 17.18 5.40
C LYS A 6 -21.18 17.93 4.27
N ARG A 7 -20.08 17.38 3.75
CA ARG A 7 -19.38 17.88 2.56
C ARG A 7 -19.22 16.72 1.59
N LYS A 8 -19.48 16.97 0.30
CA LYS A 8 -19.20 15.98 -0.75
C LYS A 8 -17.71 16.01 -1.05
N VAL A 9 -17.06 14.84 -1.08
CA VAL A 9 -15.63 14.68 -1.39
C VAL A 9 -15.48 14.28 -2.85
N LEU A 10 -16.12 13.18 -3.25
CA LEU A 10 -16.30 12.77 -4.64
C LEU A 10 -17.67 12.07 -4.82
N ASP A 11 -17.97 11.57 -6.02
CA ASP A 11 -19.18 10.78 -6.23
C ASP A 11 -19.16 9.54 -5.32
N GLY A 12 -20.24 9.33 -4.58
CA GLY A 12 -20.34 8.24 -3.60
C GLY A 12 -19.49 8.41 -2.33
N VAL A 13 -18.80 9.54 -2.13
CA VAL A 13 -17.94 9.77 -0.95
C VAL A 13 -18.21 11.12 -0.30
N TYR A 14 -18.40 11.12 1.01
CA TYR A 14 -18.73 12.30 1.79
C TYR A 14 -17.89 12.38 3.06
N TRP A 15 -17.73 13.59 3.55
CA TRP A 15 -17.20 13.91 4.86
C TRP A 15 -18.34 14.37 5.75
N VAL A 16 -18.48 13.78 6.93
CA VAL A 16 -19.44 14.22 7.96
C VAL A 16 -18.69 14.56 9.23
N GLU A 17 -18.88 15.77 9.74
CA GLU A 17 -18.27 16.23 10.99
C GLU A 17 -19.34 16.60 12.02
N ILE A 18 -19.16 16.09 13.24
CA ILE A 18 -19.94 16.42 14.44
C ILE A 18 -18.92 16.79 15.55
N PRO A 19 -18.34 18.00 15.51
CA PRO A 19 -17.19 18.35 16.37
C PRO A 19 -17.49 18.25 17.87
N LYS A 20 -18.74 18.52 18.27
CA LYS A 20 -19.18 18.52 19.69
C LYS A 20 -18.98 17.16 20.39
N VAL A 21 -18.94 16.05 19.64
CA VAL A 21 -18.68 14.70 20.17
C VAL A 21 -17.40 14.08 19.60
N ASN A 22 -16.53 14.89 18.98
CA ASN A 22 -15.30 14.45 18.33
C ASN A 22 -15.55 13.25 17.39
N LEU A 23 -16.45 13.42 16.41
CA LEU A 23 -16.75 12.40 15.41
C LEU A 23 -16.62 12.99 14.00
N PHE A 24 -15.74 12.38 13.21
CA PHE A 24 -15.36 12.79 11.88
C PHE A 24 -15.36 11.56 10.97
N ILE A 25 -16.37 11.46 10.11
CA ILE A 25 -16.68 10.25 9.36
C ILE A 25 -16.32 10.44 7.90
N LEU A 26 -15.43 9.57 7.40
CA LEU A 26 -15.26 9.32 5.98
C LEU A 26 -16.37 8.36 5.54
N CYS A 27 -17.38 8.86 4.83
CA CYS A 27 -18.47 8.05 4.32
C CYS A 27 -18.18 7.62 2.88
N GLY A 28 -17.97 6.31 2.67
CA GLY A 28 -17.42 5.73 1.45
C GLY A 28 -15.89 5.78 1.47
N CYS A 29 -15.22 4.66 1.20
CA CYS A 29 -13.76 4.59 1.21
C CYS A 29 -13.20 3.81 0.01
N PRO A 30 -13.47 4.25 -1.24
CA PRO A 30 -12.76 3.71 -2.39
C PRO A 30 -11.27 4.09 -2.32
N ALA A 31 -10.51 3.58 -3.28
CA ALA A 31 -9.12 3.95 -3.52
C ALA A 31 -8.91 5.48 -3.48
N ASP A 32 -7.78 5.91 -2.90
CA ASP A 32 -7.38 7.32 -2.73
C ASP A 32 -8.34 8.19 -1.89
N SER A 33 -9.33 7.63 -1.19
CA SER A 33 -10.29 8.41 -0.38
C SER A 33 -9.63 9.33 0.65
N ILE A 34 -8.62 8.86 1.39
CA ILE A 34 -7.85 9.68 2.33
C ILE A 34 -7.05 10.79 1.63
N LYS A 35 -6.50 10.51 0.45
CA LYS A 35 -5.77 11.51 -0.36
C LYS A 35 -6.69 12.63 -0.82
N HIS A 36 -7.96 12.34 -1.13
CA HIS A 36 -8.94 13.39 -1.44
C HIS A 36 -9.20 14.29 -0.21
N LEU A 37 -9.30 13.71 1.00
CA LEU A 37 -9.44 14.50 2.22
C LEU A 37 -8.23 15.43 2.44
N ILE A 38 -7.01 14.92 2.22
CA ILE A 38 -5.77 15.72 2.28
C ILE A 38 -5.82 16.85 1.25
N LYS A 39 -6.15 16.55 -0.01
CA LYS A 39 -6.24 17.55 -1.08
C LYS A 39 -7.28 18.64 -0.80
N MET A 40 -8.36 18.30 -0.11
CA MET A 40 -9.42 19.24 0.28
C MET A 40 -9.12 20.01 1.58
N GLY A 41 -7.99 19.77 2.25
CA GLY A 41 -7.64 20.41 3.52
C GLY A 41 -8.50 19.95 4.70
N LEU A 42 -9.12 18.76 4.60
CA LEU A 42 -9.89 18.13 5.67
C LEU A 42 -9.00 17.31 6.63
N VAL A 43 -7.78 17.00 6.19
CA VAL A 43 -6.66 16.50 7.02
C VAL A 43 -5.68 17.65 7.18
N GLN A 44 -5.29 17.95 8.42
CA GLN A 44 -4.41 19.08 8.74
C GLN A 44 -3.26 18.61 9.63
N ASN A 45 -2.06 19.15 9.39
CA ASN A 45 -0.94 18.98 10.32
C ASN A 45 -1.18 19.84 11.56
N VAL A 46 -1.00 19.24 12.73
CA VAL A 46 -1.13 19.88 14.04
C VAL A 46 0.04 19.44 14.93
N GLU A 47 0.23 20.16 16.03
CA GLU A 47 1.26 19.83 17.02
C GLU A 47 0.64 19.88 18.41
N HIS A 48 0.94 18.89 19.25
CA HIS A 48 0.58 18.87 20.65
C HIS A 48 1.77 18.38 21.47
N GLU A 49 2.13 19.12 22.51
CA GLU A 49 3.28 18.80 23.38
C GLU A 49 4.60 18.59 22.58
N GLY A 50 4.80 19.34 21.50
CA GLY A 50 5.99 19.23 20.65
C GLY A 50 5.99 18.03 19.70
N VAL A 51 4.92 17.24 19.66
CA VAL A 51 4.78 16.09 18.75
C VAL A 51 3.89 16.48 17.56
N PRO A 52 4.42 16.51 16.33
CA PRO A 52 3.62 16.78 15.14
C PRO A 52 2.83 15.53 14.72
N TYR A 53 1.56 15.70 14.38
CA TYR A 53 0.68 14.65 13.85
C TYR A 53 -0.40 15.25 12.96
N GLN A 54 -1.28 14.42 12.42
CA GLN A 54 -2.37 14.85 11.54
C GLN A 54 -3.75 14.73 12.22
N THR A 55 -4.65 15.66 11.91
CA THR A 55 -6.09 15.48 12.11
C THR A 55 -6.67 14.66 10.96
N GLY A 56 -7.93 14.22 11.05
CA GLY A 56 -8.56 13.51 9.95
C GLY A 56 -9.84 12.79 10.37
N PRO A 57 -10.31 11.83 9.57
CA PRO A 57 -11.41 10.98 9.97
C PRO A 57 -11.01 10.17 11.21
N ASN A 58 -11.96 9.89 12.10
CA ASN A 58 -11.83 8.90 13.17
C ASN A 58 -12.91 7.81 13.07
N ALA A 59 -13.63 7.80 11.94
CA ALA A 59 -14.62 6.81 11.59
C ALA A 59 -14.68 6.64 10.06
N VAL A 60 -14.97 5.42 9.62
CA VAL A 60 -15.26 5.08 8.22
C VAL A 60 -16.64 4.46 8.15
N LEU A 61 -17.52 5.02 7.31
CA LEU A 61 -18.79 4.39 6.93
C LEU A 61 -18.59 3.67 5.59
N LEU A 62 -18.68 2.35 5.61
CA LEU A 62 -18.52 1.46 4.47
C LEU A 62 -19.76 1.50 3.56
N SER A 63 -19.53 1.30 2.26
CA SER A 63 -20.60 1.00 1.32
C SER A 63 -21.18 -0.38 1.62
N ASP A 64 -22.50 -0.53 1.50
CA ASP A 64 -23.17 -1.84 1.50
C ASP A 64 -22.68 -2.70 0.31
N LEU A 65 -22.34 -2.06 -0.82
CA LEU A 65 -21.84 -2.71 -2.03
C LEU A 65 -20.31 -2.73 -2.04
N LEU A 66 -19.71 -3.92 -2.19
CA LEU A 66 -18.27 -4.04 -2.38
C LEU A 66 -17.82 -3.48 -3.74
N PHE A 67 -18.67 -3.63 -4.76
CA PHE A 67 -18.41 -3.20 -6.14
C PHE A 67 -19.46 -2.22 -6.63
N GLN A 68 -19.00 -1.17 -7.29
CA GLN A 68 -19.84 -0.21 -7.99
C GLN A 68 -19.17 0.19 -9.30
N GLU A 69 -19.91 0.08 -10.41
CA GLU A 69 -19.42 0.43 -11.75
C GLU A 69 -18.05 -0.21 -12.13
N GLY A 70 -17.80 -1.42 -11.63
CA GLY A 70 -16.57 -2.19 -11.88
C GLY A 70 -15.38 -1.83 -10.98
N GLU A 71 -15.58 -1.00 -9.96
CA GLU A 71 -14.53 -0.57 -9.02
C GLU A 71 -14.88 -0.97 -7.58
N LEU A 72 -13.85 -1.20 -6.77
CA LEU A 72 -13.98 -1.48 -5.33
C LEU A 72 -14.43 -0.22 -4.60
N SER A 73 -15.47 -0.33 -3.78
CA SER A 73 -16.04 0.77 -2.99
C SER A 73 -15.49 0.83 -1.56
N ASN A 74 -14.93 -0.28 -1.07
CA ASN A 74 -14.41 -0.43 0.30
C ASN A 74 -12.94 -0.89 0.26
N LEU A 75 -12.02 0.05 0.45
CA LEU A 75 -10.58 -0.14 0.64
C LEU A 75 -10.16 0.68 1.86
N SER A 76 -10.46 0.14 3.06
CA SER A 76 -10.34 0.90 4.31
C SER A 76 -8.96 0.88 4.95
N GLU A 77 -7.98 0.14 4.40
CA GLU A 77 -6.64 0.03 5.00
C GLU A 77 -6.00 1.41 5.21
N PHE A 78 -5.75 2.18 4.15
CA PHE A 78 -5.03 3.45 4.29
C PHE A 78 -5.76 4.55 5.08
N PRO A 79 -7.10 4.67 4.99
CA PRO A 79 -7.85 5.51 5.94
C PRO A 79 -7.64 5.10 7.40
N ILE A 80 -7.57 3.81 7.71
CA ILE A 80 -7.36 3.31 9.07
C ILE A 80 -5.89 3.41 9.49
N LEU A 81 -4.93 3.10 8.61
CA LEU A 81 -3.51 3.27 8.89
C LEU A 81 -3.16 4.75 9.11
N HIS A 82 -3.84 5.66 8.42
CA HIS A 82 -3.75 7.10 8.69
C HIS A 82 -4.16 7.41 10.14
N MET A 83 -5.28 6.87 10.61
CA MET A 83 -5.73 7.03 12.01
C MET A 83 -4.73 6.44 13.00
N PHE A 84 -4.23 5.24 12.73
CA PHE A 84 -3.28 4.54 13.58
C PHE A 84 -1.95 5.28 13.72
N TYR A 85 -1.36 5.68 12.59
CA TYR A 85 0.04 6.10 12.54
C TYR A 85 0.20 7.60 12.32
N ASN A 86 -0.49 8.19 11.35
CA ASN A 86 -0.34 9.63 11.05
C ASN A 86 -1.08 10.51 12.06
N GLN A 87 -2.21 10.04 12.61
CA GLN A 87 -2.86 10.67 13.74
C GLN A 87 -2.30 10.14 15.08
N GLY A 88 -1.57 9.02 15.07
CA GLY A 88 -0.90 8.44 16.23
C GLY A 88 -1.84 7.82 17.27
N MET A 89 -3.02 7.34 16.86
CA MET A 89 -4.03 6.77 17.78
C MET A 89 -3.60 5.45 18.44
N ILE A 90 -2.62 4.74 17.88
CA ILE A 90 -2.12 3.47 18.45
C ILE A 90 -0.65 3.51 18.84
N LEU A 91 0.04 4.63 18.61
CA LEU A 91 1.47 4.75 18.89
C LEU A 91 1.69 4.88 20.41
N PRO A 92 2.47 3.99 21.05
CA PRO A 92 2.72 4.07 22.49
C PRO A 92 3.34 5.42 22.89
N GLY A 93 2.76 6.07 23.90
CA GLY A 93 3.24 7.36 24.41
C GLY A 93 2.96 8.58 23.51
N HIS A 94 2.25 8.40 22.39
CA HIS A 94 1.85 9.51 21.53
C HIS A 94 0.70 10.32 22.17
N PRO A 95 0.70 11.67 22.11
CA PRO A 95 -0.31 12.49 22.78
C PRO A 95 -1.75 12.23 22.29
N ASN A 96 -1.92 11.84 21.03
CA ASN A 96 -3.24 11.49 20.48
C ASN A 96 -3.62 10.01 20.68
N ASN A 97 -2.78 9.20 21.33
CA ASN A 97 -3.16 7.87 21.79
C ASN A 97 -3.91 7.98 23.13
N THR A 98 -5.17 8.40 23.05
CA THR A 98 -6.02 8.61 24.24
C THR A 98 -6.80 7.34 24.65
N GLY A 99 -6.43 6.16 24.13
CA GLY A 99 -7.21 4.92 24.26
C GLY A 99 -8.50 4.87 23.42
N ASN A 100 -8.81 5.93 22.66
CA ASN A 100 -9.95 5.92 21.74
C ASN A 100 -9.60 5.14 20.47
N ARG A 101 -10.54 4.29 20.02
CA ARG A 101 -10.38 3.48 18.81
C ARG A 101 -11.23 4.04 17.68
N PRO A 102 -10.73 4.06 16.43
CA PRO A 102 -11.53 4.48 15.29
C PRO A 102 -12.74 3.57 15.10
N TYR A 103 -13.76 4.10 14.42
CA TYR A 103 -14.99 3.35 14.13
C TYR A 103 -15.01 2.84 12.69
N LEU A 104 -15.44 1.59 12.52
CA LEU A 104 -15.72 1.00 11.21
C LEU A 104 -17.20 0.60 11.16
N ILE A 105 -17.97 1.33 10.36
CA ILE A 105 -19.43 1.34 10.39
C ILE A 105 -19.94 0.76 9.07
N GLY A 106 -20.85 -0.21 9.10
CA GLY A 106 -21.40 -0.79 7.86
C GLY A 106 -22.28 -2.01 8.10
N SER A 107 -22.58 -2.77 7.04
CA SER A 107 -23.21 -4.09 7.22
C SER A 107 -22.26 -5.03 7.99
N LYS A 108 -22.82 -6.04 8.65
CA LYS A 108 -22.04 -7.03 9.41
C LYS A 108 -20.95 -7.68 8.54
N GLU A 109 -21.31 -8.02 7.30
CA GLU A 109 -20.41 -8.66 6.34
C GLU A 109 -19.29 -7.72 5.90
N GLN A 110 -19.61 -6.44 5.66
CA GLN A 110 -18.63 -5.44 5.23
C GLN A 110 -17.67 -5.10 6.37
N VAL A 111 -18.17 -4.90 7.59
CA VAL A 111 -17.34 -4.65 8.76
C VAL A 111 -16.39 -5.82 8.98
N LYS A 112 -16.89 -7.06 9.03
CA LYS A 112 -16.04 -8.25 9.22
C LYS A 112 -14.96 -8.37 8.13
N SER A 113 -15.36 -8.28 6.86
CA SER A 113 -14.44 -8.39 5.72
C SER A 113 -13.33 -7.34 5.78
N GLN A 114 -13.68 -6.08 6.09
CA GLN A 114 -12.70 -5.01 6.18
C GLN A 114 -11.83 -5.12 7.45
N MET A 115 -12.34 -5.64 8.58
CA MET A 115 -11.51 -5.96 9.75
C MET A 115 -10.44 -7.01 9.41
N ASP A 116 -10.82 -8.09 8.73
CA ASP A 116 -9.90 -9.14 8.28
C ASP A 116 -8.90 -8.58 7.25
N TYR A 117 -9.37 -7.70 6.34
CA TYR A 117 -8.55 -7.03 5.34
C TYR A 117 -7.47 -6.13 5.96
N ILE A 118 -7.87 -5.28 6.92
CA ILE A 118 -6.96 -4.40 7.66
C ILE A 118 -5.96 -5.22 8.45
N PHE A 119 -6.38 -6.32 9.08
CA PHE A 119 -5.47 -7.20 9.83
C PHE A 119 -4.35 -7.76 8.94
N ARG A 120 -4.70 -8.22 7.74
CA ARG A 120 -3.72 -8.67 6.74
C ARG A 120 -2.90 -7.53 6.16
N GLY A 121 -3.49 -6.34 6.04
CA GLY A 121 -2.78 -5.12 5.66
C GLY A 121 -1.74 -4.69 6.68
N ASN A 122 -2.04 -4.85 7.97
CA ASN A 122 -1.16 -4.41 9.06
C ASN A 122 -0.01 -5.40 9.34
N TYR A 123 -0.24 -6.69 9.10
CA TYR A 123 0.68 -7.75 9.57
C TYR A 123 1.04 -8.82 8.54
N GLY A 124 0.37 -8.92 7.39
CA GLY A 124 0.61 -10.00 6.41
C GLY A 124 0.36 -11.42 6.98
N LEU A 125 1.37 -12.31 6.91
CA LEU A 125 1.36 -13.62 7.59
C LEU A 125 1.67 -13.47 9.09
N VAL A 126 0.88 -14.11 9.95
CA VAL A 126 0.84 -13.78 11.40
C VAL A 126 1.24 -14.92 12.33
N ASN A 127 1.60 -16.08 11.80
CA ASN A 127 2.06 -17.20 12.63
C ASN A 127 2.98 -18.13 11.85
N GLU A 128 3.74 -18.96 12.57
CA GLU A 128 4.72 -19.89 12.00
C GLU A 128 4.09 -20.88 10.99
N LYS A 129 2.87 -21.35 11.27
CA LYS A 129 2.14 -22.28 10.39
C LYS A 129 1.92 -21.70 9.00
N GLU A 130 1.62 -20.40 8.89
CA GLU A 130 1.43 -19.74 7.61
C GLU A 130 2.73 -19.70 6.78
N TYR A 131 3.89 -19.51 7.41
CA TYR A 131 5.18 -19.58 6.73
C TYR A 131 5.61 -21.01 6.39
N GLN A 132 5.36 -21.98 7.28
CA GLN A 132 5.58 -23.40 7.01
C GLN A 132 4.81 -23.85 5.77
N ASN A 133 3.56 -23.41 5.64
CA ASN A 133 2.73 -23.67 4.45
C ASN A 133 3.27 -22.98 3.17
N SER A 134 4.17 -22.01 3.32
CA SER A 134 4.88 -21.33 2.22
C SER A 134 6.23 -22.00 1.89
N GLY A 135 6.58 -23.11 2.58
CA GLY A 135 7.81 -23.88 2.31
C GLY A 135 9.08 -23.30 2.95
N GLU A 136 8.95 -22.36 3.89
CA GLU A 136 10.09 -21.64 4.46
C GLU A 136 10.83 -22.43 5.56
N SER A 137 12.13 -22.18 5.68
CA SER A 137 12.98 -22.83 6.69
C SER A 137 12.72 -22.33 8.11
N GLU A 138 12.93 -23.17 9.12
CA GLU A 138 12.76 -22.79 10.54
C GLU A 138 13.56 -21.54 10.93
N LYS A 139 14.80 -21.39 10.42
CA LYS A 139 15.62 -20.20 10.66
C LYS A 139 14.93 -18.95 10.12
N PHE A 140 14.47 -19.01 8.86
CA PHE A 140 13.77 -17.90 8.23
C PHE A 140 12.50 -17.53 9.00
N ILE A 141 11.67 -18.52 9.35
CA ILE A 141 10.42 -18.31 10.06
C ILE A 141 10.67 -17.61 11.40
N ARG A 142 11.62 -18.12 12.19
CA ARG A 142 11.97 -17.54 13.47
C ARG A 142 12.48 -16.10 13.34
N ASP A 143 13.40 -15.86 12.41
CA ASP A 143 14.02 -14.54 12.24
C ASP A 143 12.97 -13.52 11.72
N ASN A 144 12.12 -13.91 10.76
CA ASN A 144 11.06 -13.06 10.22
C ASN A 144 9.94 -12.78 11.24
N MET A 145 9.53 -13.77 12.04
CA MET A 145 8.53 -13.57 13.10
C MET A 145 9.01 -12.57 14.15
N ARG A 146 10.29 -12.63 14.55
CA ARG A 146 10.87 -11.67 15.51
C ARG A 146 10.92 -10.25 14.95
N LEU A 147 11.28 -10.10 13.67
CA LEU A 147 11.25 -8.82 12.97
C LEU A 147 9.83 -8.23 12.95
N LYS A 148 8.84 -9.01 12.52
CA LYS A 148 7.46 -8.53 12.39
C LYS A 148 6.82 -8.24 13.74
N LEU A 149 7.07 -9.05 14.77
CA LEU A 149 6.62 -8.76 16.12
C LEU A 149 7.26 -7.48 16.66
N ARG A 150 8.50 -7.14 16.27
CA ARG A 150 9.10 -5.86 16.65
C ARG A 150 8.38 -4.67 16.03
N PHE A 151 8.00 -4.75 14.75
CA PHE A 151 7.15 -3.74 14.11
C PHE A 151 5.74 -3.68 14.72
N ALA A 152 5.19 -4.82 15.14
CA ALA A 152 3.88 -4.93 15.76
C ALA A 152 3.85 -4.69 17.28
N PHE A 153 4.88 -4.05 17.85
CA PHE A 153 4.96 -3.77 19.29
C PHE A 153 4.81 -5.01 20.20
N GLY A 154 5.29 -6.16 19.72
CA GLY A 154 5.32 -7.44 20.43
C GLY A 154 4.12 -8.35 20.20
N ARG A 155 3.06 -7.89 19.50
CA ARG A 155 1.87 -8.72 19.28
C ARG A 155 1.12 -8.32 18.01
N PHE A 156 0.70 -9.32 17.23
CA PHE A 156 -0.31 -9.12 16.20
C PHE A 156 -1.69 -9.01 16.85
N MET A 157 -2.18 -7.78 16.98
CA MET A 157 -3.48 -7.50 17.60
C MET A 157 -4.61 -7.72 16.59
N PRO A 158 -5.64 -8.52 16.89
CA PRO A 158 -6.86 -8.58 16.09
C PRO A 158 -7.44 -7.18 15.87
N SER A 159 -8.05 -6.93 14.72
CA SER A 159 -8.59 -5.62 14.37
C SER A 159 -9.66 -5.14 15.37
N GLU A 160 -10.39 -6.05 16.01
CA GLU A 160 -11.40 -5.76 17.04
C GLU A 160 -10.82 -5.17 18.33
N GLU A 161 -9.53 -5.41 18.60
CA GLU A 161 -8.82 -4.76 19.71
C GLU A 161 -8.44 -3.32 19.36
N LEU A 162 -8.25 -3.00 18.07
CA LEU A 162 -7.81 -1.69 17.58
C LEU A 162 -8.92 -0.81 17.01
N ILE A 163 -10.07 -1.38 16.63
CA ILE A 163 -11.13 -0.70 15.89
C ILE A 163 -12.50 -1.07 16.49
N ASN A 164 -13.36 -0.07 16.67
CA ASN A 164 -14.76 -0.27 17.06
C ASN A 164 -15.62 -0.60 15.82
N GLY A 165 -15.96 -1.89 15.64
CA GLY A 165 -16.90 -2.31 14.59
C GLY A 165 -18.36 -2.03 14.96
N ILE A 166 -19.08 -1.27 14.12
CA ILE A 166 -20.50 -0.97 14.30
C ILE A 166 -21.29 -1.56 13.13
N CYS A 167 -22.10 -2.58 13.43
CA CYS A 167 -22.96 -3.23 12.45
C CYS A 167 -24.31 -2.50 12.37
N VAL A 168 -24.57 -1.88 11.23
CA VAL A 168 -25.84 -1.20 10.93
C VAL A 168 -26.78 -2.21 10.26
N GLY A 169 -27.90 -2.51 10.93
CA GLY A 169 -28.99 -3.33 10.42
C GLY A 169 -30.15 -2.49 9.87
N ASP A 170 -31.38 -2.94 10.09
CA ASP A 170 -32.60 -2.22 9.68
C ASP A 170 -33.06 -1.18 10.71
N GLN A 171 -32.64 -1.36 11.97
CA GLN A 171 -32.98 -0.45 13.06
C GLN A 171 -31.89 0.63 13.23
N PRO A 172 -32.28 1.84 13.70
CA PRO A 172 -31.31 2.86 14.07
C PRO A 172 -30.26 2.31 15.05
N THR A 173 -29.00 2.54 14.75
CA THR A 173 -27.85 2.07 15.53
C THR A 173 -27.08 3.27 16.07
N GLU A 174 -26.70 3.25 17.35
CA GLU A 174 -25.86 4.30 17.92
C GLU A 174 -24.39 4.11 17.49
N ILE A 175 -23.76 5.17 16.98
CA ILE A 175 -22.32 5.18 16.65
C ILE A 175 -21.51 5.57 17.88
N LYS A 176 -21.95 6.64 18.52
CA LYS A 176 -21.33 7.28 19.68
C LYS A 176 -22.44 8.01 20.43
N THR A 177 -22.25 8.31 21.71
CA THR A 177 -23.26 8.92 22.58
C THR A 177 -24.05 10.05 21.90
N GLY A 178 -25.34 9.79 21.63
CA GLY A 178 -26.28 10.73 21.03
C GLY A 178 -26.22 10.86 19.50
N VAL A 179 -25.30 10.17 18.82
CA VAL A 179 -25.21 10.08 17.35
C VAL A 179 -25.71 8.73 16.88
N THR A 180 -26.78 8.73 16.09
CA THR A 180 -27.36 7.52 15.51
C THR A 180 -27.21 7.49 14.00
N ILE A 181 -27.10 6.29 13.44
CA ILE A 181 -27.15 6.02 12.00
C ILE A 181 -28.28 5.06 11.69
N ASN A 182 -29.00 5.32 10.60
CA ASN A 182 -30.07 4.48 10.12
C ASN A 182 -29.90 4.20 8.62
N ARG A 183 -29.97 2.93 8.21
CA ARG A 183 -30.02 2.56 6.78
C ARG A 183 -31.44 2.82 6.27
N LYS A 184 -31.58 3.78 5.35
CA LYS A 184 -32.89 4.12 4.75
C LYS A 184 -33.20 3.28 3.52
N ARG A 185 -32.17 2.96 2.74
CA ARG A 185 -32.17 2.06 1.58
C ARG A 185 -30.74 1.63 1.29
N LEU A 186 -30.54 0.70 0.35
CA LEU A 186 -29.21 0.25 -0.05
C LEU A 186 -28.27 1.45 -0.31
N ASN A 187 -27.12 1.47 0.37
CA ASN A 187 -26.09 2.51 0.28
C ASN A 187 -26.52 3.92 0.73
N ILE A 188 -27.66 4.06 1.39
CA ILE A 188 -28.22 5.35 1.76
C ILE A 188 -28.56 5.37 3.23
N PHE A 189 -27.86 6.25 3.93
CA PHE A 189 -27.84 6.32 5.37
C PHE A 189 -28.30 7.69 5.84
N GLU A 190 -28.96 7.74 6.98
CA GLU A 190 -29.28 8.96 7.70
C GLU A 190 -28.50 8.99 9.01
N ILE A 191 -27.74 10.06 9.24
CA ILE A 191 -27.00 10.28 10.48
C ILE A 191 -27.69 11.40 11.25
N SER A 192 -27.97 11.17 12.54
CA SER A 192 -28.76 12.06 13.38
C SER A 192 -28.01 12.42 14.66
N TYR A 193 -28.09 13.69 15.08
CA TYR A 193 -27.54 14.20 16.34
C TYR A 193 -28.34 15.42 16.81
N GLN A 194 -28.85 15.36 18.05
CA GLN A 194 -29.64 16.44 18.69
C GLN A 194 -30.77 16.99 17.79
N GLY A 195 -31.55 16.10 17.18
CA GLY A 195 -32.68 16.45 16.31
C GLY A 195 -32.29 17.01 14.93
N LYS A 196 -31.00 17.08 14.59
CA LYS A 196 -30.52 17.39 13.24
C LYS A 196 -30.15 16.10 12.52
N THR A 197 -30.40 16.05 11.21
CA THR A 197 -30.11 14.88 10.38
C THR A 197 -29.38 15.27 9.10
N VAL A 198 -28.58 14.34 8.57
CA VAL A 198 -28.01 14.42 7.22
C VAL A 198 -28.16 13.08 6.52
N THR A 199 -28.57 13.10 5.26
CA THR A 199 -28.61 11.90 4.40
C THR A 199 -27.32 11.77 3.60
N ILE A 200 -26.77 10.56 3.56
CA ILE A 200 -25.57 10.17 2.82
C ILE A 200 -25.99 9.17 1.75
N ASP A 201 -25.57 9.39 0.51
CA ASP A 201 -25.86 8.51 -0.62
C ASP A 201 -24.54 8.05 -1.26
N LEU A 202 -24.12 6.83 -0.91
CA LEU A 202 -22.86 6.24 -1.34
C LEU A 202 -22.93 5.63 -2.75
N ASN A 203 -24.08 5.71 -3.43
CA ASN A 203 -24.23 5.12 -4.75
C ASN A 203 -23.44 5.89 -5.81
N LEU A 204 -22.63 5.16 -6.59
CA LEU A 204 -22.14 5.66 -7.87
C LEU A 204 -23.27 5.65 -8.88
N ARG A 205 -23.45 6.77 -9.59
CA ARG A 205 -24.37 6.82 -10.73
C ARG A 205 -23.80 6.02 -11.89
N LYS A 206 -24.69 5.48 -12.73
CA LYS A 206 -24.33 4.75 -13.95
C LYS A 206 -23.26 5.49 -14.76
N TYR A 207 -22.22 4.76 -15.18
CA TYR A 207 -21.06 5.25 -15.95
C TYR A 207 -20.16 6.26 -15.21
N ARG A 208 -20.32 6.45 -13.89
CA ARG A 208 -19.35 7.19 -13.07
C ARG A 208 -18.29 6.23 -12.55
N LYS A 209 -17.10 6.78 -12.33
CA LYS A 209 -15.96 6.11 -11.71
C LYS A 209 -15.42 6.96 -10.58
N TYR A 210 -14.80 6.32 -9.61
CA TYR A 210 -14.00 7.03 -8.62
C TYR A 210 -12.83 7.71 -9.35
N LYS A 211 -12.57 8.97 -8.98
CA LYS A 211 -11.51 9.75 -9.61
C LYS A 211 -10.25 9.67 -8.76
N SER A 212 -9.08 9.60 -9.41
CA SER A 212 -7.80 9.86 -8.75
C SER A 212 -7.72 11.30 -8.24
N THR A 213 -6.81 11.56 -7.30
CA THR A 213 -6.49 12.91 -6.83
C THR A 213 -5.57 13.69 -7.75
N TYR A 214 -4.92 13.00 -8.68
CA TYR A 214 -3.92 13.53 -9.62
C TYR A 214 -4.35 13.35 -11.08
N GLN A 215 -3.73 14.12 -11.98
CA GLN A 215 -3.86 13.95 -13.42
C GLN A 215 -2.52 13.48 -13.98
N LEU A 216 -2.55 12.66 -15.02
CA LEU A 216 -1.37 12.10 -15.66
C LEU A 216 -1.25 12.66 -17.09
N PRO A 217 -0.05 13.03 -17.54
CA PRO A 217 0.17 13.43 -18.92
C PRO A 217 0.04 12.22 -19.86
N ASP A 218 -0.35 12.47 -21.10
CA ASP A 218 -0.24 11.46 -22.15
C ASP A 218 1.23 11.29 -22.53
N VAL A 219 1.71 10.05 -22.51
CA VAL A 219 3.12 9.71 -22.78
C VAL A 219 3.20 8.84 -24.02
N GLN A 220 4.13 9.19 -24.92
CA GLN A 220 4.45 8.34 -26.06
C GLN A 220 5.49 7.31 -25.63
N LEU A 221 5.09 6.04 -25.63
CA LEU A 221 5.93 4.94 -25.16
C LEU A 221 6.94 4.52 -26.23
N LYS A 222 8.24 4.61 -25.92
CA LYS A 222 9.31 3.92 -26.64
C LYS A 222 9.44 2.49 -26.11
N LYS A 223 9.86 1.55 -26.97
CA LYS A 223 9.99 0.12 -26.63
C LYS A 223 11.43 -0.37 -26.83
N PRO A 224 12.38 0.03 -25.96
CA PRO A 224 13.71 -0.54 -25.97
C PRO A 224 13.68 -2.04 -25.66
N TYR A 225 14.77 -2.74 -25.94
CA TYR A 225 14.94 -4.14 -25.56
C TYR A 225 14.91 -4.34 -24.05
N PHE A 226 15.54 -3.46 -23.26
CA PHE A 226 15.41 -3.43 -21.80
C PHE A 226 15.30 -1.98 -21.32
N GLY A 227 14.21 -1.64 -20.65
CA GLY A 227 14.01 -0.29 -20.13
C GLY A 227 13.02 -0.22 -18.97
N ILE A 228 13.14 0.83 -18.17
CA ILE A 228 12.35 1.03 -16.95
C ILE A 228 11.54 2.31 -17.10
N ILE A 229 10.21 2.20 -17.03
CA ILE A 229 9.31 3.35 -16.97
C ILE A 229 8.95 3.61 -15.51
N HIS A 230 9.14 4.84 -15.07
CA HIS A 230 8.75 5.30 -13.75
C HIS A 230 7.29 5.74 -13.74
N THR A 231 6.44 5.03 -13.00
CA THR A 231 4.98 5.28 -13.02
C THR A 231 4.45 5.95 -11.78
N GLY A 232 5.26 6.10 -10.73
CA GLY A 232 4.88 6.76 -9.50
C GLY A 232 6.03 6.75 -8.49
N GLU A 233 6.08 7.83 -7.71
CA GLU A 233 7.10 8.06 -6.68
C GLU A 233 6.47 8.53 -5.35
N GLY A 234 5.14 8.58 -5.28
CA GLY A 234 4.42 8.93 -4.05
C GLY A 234 4.31 7.75 -3.10
N ASN A 235 4.11 8.02 -1.81
CA ASN A 235 3.61 6.99 -0.88
C ASN A 235 2.08 6.89 -0.94
N GLY A 236 1.49 5.99 -0.15
CA GLY A 236 0.04 5.82 -0.10
C GLY A 236 -0.78 6.99 0.47
N TRP A 237 -0.16 8.09 0.93
CA TRP A 237 -0.87 9.32 1.33
C TRP A 237 -0.57 10.54 0.44
N ASP A 238 0.31 10.44 -0.56
CA ASP A 238 0.59 11.53 -1.50
C ASP A 238 -0.62 11.79 -2.44
N PRO A 239 -1.27 12.97 -2.39
CA PRO A 239 -2.40 13.27 -3.24
C PRO A 239 -2.02 13.74 -4.66
N LYS A 240 -0.74 14.01 -4.93
CA LYS A 240 -0.28 14.66 -6.16
C LYS A 240 0.32 13.68 -7.16
N ARG A 241 0.80 12.53 -6.72
CA ARG A 241 1.49 11.53 -7.56
C ARG A 241 0.87 10.13 -7.38
N PRO A 242 0.96 9.26 -8.40
CA PRO A 242 0.73 7.84 -8.19
C PRO A 242 1.68 7.27 -7.14
N CYS A 243 1.24 6.21 -6.48
CA CYS A 243 2.05 5.45 -5.54
C CYS A 243 3.27 4.84 -6.23
N LEU A 244 4.31 4.52 -5.45
CA LEU A 244 5.54 3.93 -5.96
C LEU A 244 5.24 2.72 -6.84
N GLY A 245 5.75 2.75 -8.07
CA GLY A 245 5.60 1.66 -9.02
C GLY A 245 6.54 1.85 -10.21
N SER A 246 6.71 0.80 -11.01
CA SER A 246 7.48 0.86 -12.25
C SER A 246 6.96 -0.13 -13.29
N ILE A 247 7.26 0.11 -14.55
CA ILE A 247 7.03 -0.84 -15.63
C ILE A 247 8.37 -1.25 -16.22
N ILE A 248 8.59 -2.55 -16.36
CA ILE A 248 9.76 -3.12 -17.02
C ILE A 248 9.37 -3.50 -18.44
N LEU A 249 10.06 -2.91 -19.40
CA LEU A 249 10.04 -3.32 -20.80
C LEU A 249 11.20 -4.29 -20.99
N PHE A 250 10.92 -5.51 -21.43
CA PHE A 250 11.96 -6.48 -21.73
C PHE A 250 11.57 -7.37 -22.91
N ASN A 251 12.38 -7.35 -23.99
CA ASN A 251 12.19 -8.17 -25.18
C ASN A 251 10.74 -8.16 -25.71
N GLY A 252 10.19 -6.95 -25.88
CA GLY A 252 8.80 -6.73 -26.32
C GLY A 252 7.71 -7.04 -25.29
N LYS A 253 8.04 -7.60 -24.13
CA LYS A 253 7.12 -7.88 -23.01
C LYS A 253 7.07 -6.70 -22.04
N ILE A 254 5.91 -6.55 -21.39
CA ILE A 254 5.62 -5.48 -20.44
C ILE A 254 5.30 -6.11 -19.08
N PHE A 255 6.07 -5.78 -18.06
CA PHE A 255 5.84 -6.24 -16.69
C PHE A 255 5.55 -5.05 -15.79
N LEU A 256 4.57 -5.19 -14.89
CA LEU A 256 4.36 -4.21 -13.82
C LEU A 256 5.20 -4.63 -12.60
N VAL A 257 5.77 -3.66 -11.91
CA VAL A 257 6.26 -3.84 -10.53
C VAL A 257 5.28 -3.08 -9.65
N ASP A 258 4.50 -3.85 -8.91
CA ASP A 258 3.32 -3.45 -8.16
C ASP A 258 2.17 -2.88 -9.01
N THR A 259 0.98 -2.85 -8.40
CA THR A 259 -0.26 -2.29 -8.97
C THR A 259 -0.97 -1.44 -7.93
N GLY A 260 -0.47 -0.24 -7.72
CA GLY A 260 -1.12 0.74 -6.84
C GLY A 260 -2.51 1.18 -7.34
N PRO A 261 -3.19 2.03 -6.55
CA PRO A 261 -4.48 2.60 -6.89
C PRO A 261 -4.51 3.23 -8.28
N ASN A 262 -5.64 3.13 -8.97
CA ASN A 262 -5.88 3.75 -10.29
C ASN A 262 -4.94 3.28 -11.42
N ILE A 263 -4.39 2.05 -11.34
CA ILE A 263 -3.47 1.49 -12.35
C ILE A 263 -4.00 1.56 -13.80
N LEU A 264 -5.31 1.44 -14.03
CA LEU A 264 -5.89 1.60 -15.38
C LEU A 264 -5.67 3.01 -15.97
N GLN A 265 -5.62 4.04 -15.13
CA GLN A 265 -5.31 5.41 -15.57
C GLN A 265 -3.84 5.53 -15.96
N THR A 266 -2.93 4.93 -15.17
CA THR A 266 -1.50 4.82 -15.50
C THR A 266 -1.29 4.13 -16.85
N LEU A 267 -1.91 2.97 -17.05
CA LEU A 267 -1.81 2.22 -18.30
C LEU A 267 -2.37 3.01 -19.49
N LYS A 268 -3.50 3.69 -19.31
CA LYS A 268 -4.11 4.55 -20.34
C LYS A 268 -3.18 5.69 -20.74
N ALA A 269 -2.61 6.41 -19.77
CA ALA A 269 -1.68 7.52 -20.01
C ALA A 269 -0.42 7.08 -20.77
N LEU A 270 0.04 5.84 -20.53
CA LEU A 270 1.17 5.22 -21.23
C LEU A 270 0.79 4.48 -22.52
N LYS A 271 -0.50 4.50 -22.92
CA LYS A 271 -1.05 3.79 -24.09
C LYS A 271 -0.81 2.26 -24.06
N ILE A 272 -0.73 1.68 -22.86
CA ILE A 272 -0.59 0.23 -22.64
C ILE A 272 -1.98 -0.37 -22.40
N LYS A 273 -2.31 -1.48 -23.08
CA LYS A 273 -3.54 -2.22 -22.81
C LYS A 273 -3.28 -3.28 -21.77
N VAL A 274 -4.27 -3.57 -20.92
CA VAL A 274 -4.18 -4.62 -19.89
C VAL A 274 -3.77 -5.98 -20.49
N LYS A 275 -4.24 -6.28 -21.71
CA LYS A 275 -3.91 -7.52 -22.41
C LYS A 275 -2.44 -7.64 -22.87
N ASP A 276 -1.71 -6.52 -22.90
CA ASP A 276 -0.31 -6.46 -23.33
C ASP A 276 0.65 -6.70 -22.14
N ILE A 277 0.11 -6.82 -20.92
CA ILE A 277 0.89 -7.09 -19.71
C ILE A 277 1.21 -8.58 -19.63
N GLU A 278 2.50 -8.89 -19.56
CA GLU A 278 3.02 -10.25 -19.43
C GLU A 278 2.85 -10.82 -18.02
N GLY A 279 3.00 -9.96 -17.01
CA GLY A 279 2.79 -10.29 -15.60
C GLY A 279 3.15 -9.15 -14.66
N ILE A 280 2.96 -9.40 -13.37
CA ILE A 280 3.13 -8.43 -12.29
C ILE A 280 4.12 -9.00 -11.28
N PHE A 281 5.19 -8.27 -11.00
CA PHE A 281 6.05 -8.50 -9.84
C PHE A 281 5.42 -7.81 -8.64
N PHE A 282 5.15 -8.54 -7.55
CA PHE A 282 4.67 -7.94 -6.31
C PHE A 282 5.76 -7.90 -5.26
N THR A 283 6.02 -6.70 -4.75
CA THR A 283 6.95 -6.48 -3.65
C THR A 283 6.31 -6.90 -2.33
N HIS A 284 5.10 -6.40 -2.09
CA HIS A 284 4.26 -6.68 -0.94
C HIS A 284 2.81 -6.27 -1.26
N VAL A 285 1.94 -6.23 -0.25
CA VAL A 285 0.48 -6.11 -0.47
C VAL A 285 -0.19 -4.95 0.26
N HIS A 286 0.50 -3.89 0.67
CA HIS A 286 -0.19 -2.66 1.10
C HIS A 286 -1.00 -2.06 -0.07
N ASP A 287 -2.13 -1.40 0.21
CA ASP A 287 -3.05 -0.89 -0.83
C ASP A 287 -2.36 0.01 -1.87
N ASP A 288 -1.36 0.79 -1.47
CA ASP A 288 -0.59 1.63 -2.36
C ASP A 288 0.27 0.85 -3.38
N HIS A 289 0.52 -0.44 -3.12
CA HIS A 289 1.20 -1.36 -4.03
C HIS A 289 0.26 -2.41 -4.65
N PHE A 290 -0.92 -2.64 -4.08
CA PHE A 290 -1.77 -3.79 -4.40
C PHE A 290 -3.17 -3.44 -4.91
N ALA A 291 -3.78 -2.34 -4.47
CA ALA A 291 -5.22 -2.10 -4.65
C ALA A 291 -5.69 -2.01 -6.11
N GLY A 292 -4.78 -1.73 -7.05
CA GLY A 292 -5.05 -1.73 -8.47
C GLY A 292 -5.23 -3.12 -9.08
N LEU A 293 -4.77 -4.19 -8.42
CA LEU A 293 -4.77 -5.56 -8.96
C LEU A 293 -6.16 -6.00 -9.43
N TYR A 294 -7.19 -5.71 -8.64
CA TYR A 294 -8.56 -6.11 -8.97
C TYR A 294 -9.02 -5.53 -10.33
N SER A 295 -8.61 -4.31 -10.65
CA SER A 295 -8.98 -3.65 -11.92
C SER A 295 -8.33 -4.29 -13.15
N ILE A 296 -7.32 -5.13 -12.96
CA ILE A 296 -6.60 -5.88 -14.00
C ILE A 296 -7.17 -7.29 -14.17
N LEU A 297 -7.88 -7.82 -13.17
CA LEU A 297 -8.50 -9.15 -13.25
C LEU A 297 -9.52 -9.20 -14.40
N ARG A 298 -9.44 -10.25 -15.21
CA ARG A 298 -10.35 -10.49 -16.34
C ARG A 298 -11.02 -11.84 -16.16
N LYS A 299 -12.31 -11.91 -16.52
CA LYS A 299 -13.15 -13.10 -16.34
C LYS A 299 -12.56 -14.37 -16.99
N ASP A 300 -11.81 -14.22 -18.08
CA ASP A 300 -11.32 -15.33 -18.91
C ASP A 300 -9.80 -15.37 -19.06
N THR A 301 -9.04 -14.73 -18.16
CA THR A 301 -7.57 -14.80 -18.19
C THR A 301 -6.97 -14.69 -16.81
N GLN A 302 -6.13 -15.67 -16.45
CA GLN A 302 -5.33 -15.59 -15.24
C GLN A 302 -4.23 -14.55 -15.40
N VAL A 303 -4.07 -13.70 -14.39
CA VAL A 303 -2.97 -12.74 -14.32
C VAL A 303 -1.73 -13.48 -13.81
N LYS A 304 -0.59 -13.30 -14.49
CA LYS A 304 0.66 -13.91 -14.06
C LYS A 304 1.30 -13.10 -12.95
N ILE A 305 1.57 -13.74 -11.82
CA ILE A 305 2.13 -13.10 -10.63
C ILE A 305 3.53 -13.66 -10.37
N PHE A 306 4.51 -12.77 -10.25
CA PHE A 306 5.89 -13.07 -9.90
C PHE A 306 6.14 -12.57 -8.47
N ALA A 307 6.31 -13.49 -7.54
CA ALA A 307 6.52 -13.17 -6.13
C ALA A 307 7.12 -14.38 -5.40
N THR A 308 7.67 -14.14 -4.22
CA THR A 308 8.09 -15.21 -3.30
C THR A 308 6.86 -15.94 -2.73
N ALA A 309 7.01 -17.19 -2.30
CA ALA A 309 5.89 -17.98 -1.76
C ALA A 309 5.16 -17.26 -0.61
N VAL A 310 5.91 -16.59 0.27
CA VAL A 310 5.36 -15.78 1.36
C VAL A 310 4.47 -14.66 0.83
N VAL A 311 4.96 -13.83 -0.10
CA VAL A 311 4.18 -12.71 -0.65
C VAL A 311 2.94 -13.21 -1.40
N GLN A 312 3.04 -14.34 -2.12
CA GLN A 312 1.87 -14.96 -2.76
C GLN A 312 0.80 -15.34 -1.75
N ASN A 313 1.19 -16.01 -0.65
CA ASN A 313 0.27 -16.43 0.41
C ASN A 313 -0.38 -15.21 1.10
N THR A 314 0.39 -14.15 1.35
CA THR A 314 -0.12 -12.90 1.91
C THR A 314 -1.14 -12.25 0.97
N LEU A 315 -0.83 -12.20 -0.33
CA LEU A 315 -1.75 -11.71 -1.37
C LEU A 315 -3.05 -12.51 -1.38
N GLU A 316 -2.98 -13.83 -1.41
CA GLU A 316 -4.16 -14.69 -1.44
C GLU A 316 -5.05 -14.45 -0.21
N LYS A 317 -4.46 -14.37 1.00
CA LYS A 317 -5.20 -14.12 2.25
C LYS A 317 -5.82 -12.73 2.31
N LYS A 318 -5.06 -11.69 1.93
CA LYS A 318 -5.57 -10.31 1.94
C LYS A 318 -6.70 -10.13 0.93
N LEU A 319 -6.53 -10.66 -0.28
CA LEU A 319 -7.59 -10.59 -1.31
C LEU A 319 -8.79 -11.48 -0.96
N ALA A 320 -8.59 -12.62 -0.31
CA ALA A 320 -9.68 -13.48 0.20
C ALA A 320 -10.55 -12.73 1.23
N ALA A 321 -9.92 -12.02 2.16
CA ALA A 321 -10.62 -11.16 3.13
C ALA A 321 -11.43 -10.06 2.42
N LEU A 322 -10.83 -9.36 1.45
CA LEU A 322 -11.48 -8.29 0.69
C LEU A 322 -12.68 -8.79 -0.14
N LEU A 323 -12.49 -9.89 -0.87
CA LEU A 323 -13.49 -10.43 -1.79
C LEU A 323 -14.54 -11.31 -1.09
N ARG A 324 -14.34 -11.62 0.20
CA ARG A 324 -15.15 -12.57 0.98
C ARG A 324 -15.19 -13.95 0.31
N LYS A 325 -14.01 -14.41 -0.11
CA LYS A 325 -13.78 -15.69 -0.77
C LYS A 325 -12.84 -16.55 0.05
N ASN A 326 -12.82 -17.84 -0.21
CA ASN A 326 -11.78 -18.70 0.35
C ASN A 326 -10.45 -18.50 -0.39
N GLN A 327 -9.35 -18.81 0.30
CA GLN A 327 -8.00 -18.65 -0.25
C GLN A 327 -7.80 -19.43 -1.57
N SER A 328 -8.34 -20.64 -1.68
CA SER A 328 -8.27 -21.46 -2.90
C SER A 328 -9.00 -20.85 -4.10
N GLU A 329 -10.13 -20.17 -3.87
CA GLU A 329 -10.86 -19.46 -4.92
C GLU A 329 -10.10 -18.23 -5.41
N VAL A 330 -9.32 -17.59 -4.54
CA VAL A 330 -8.46 -16.46 -4.92
C VAL A 330 -7.24 -16.97 -5.69
N LYS A 331 -6.61 -18.05 -5.20
CA LYS A 331 -5.47 -18.69 -5.86
C LYS A 331 -5.75 -19.04 -7.32
N SER A 332 -6.96 -19.50 -7.63
CA SER A 332 -7.34 -19.87 -9.00
C SER A 332 -7.46 -18.68 -9.98
N LEU A 333 -7.48 -17.43 -9.49
CA LEU A 333 -7.48 -16.22 -10.32
C LEU A 333 -6.12 -15.94 -10.96
N PHE A 334 -5.05 -16.56 -10.46
CA PHE A 334 -3.68 -16.21 -10.79
C PHE A 334 -2.90 -17.40 -11.36
N ARG A 335 -1.92 -17.08 -12.20
CA ARG A 335 -0.86 -18.00 -12.59
C ARG A 335 0.42 -17.57 -11.89
N TYR A 336 0.78 -18.25 -10.81
CA TYR A 336 1.97 -17.92 -10.05
C TYR A 336 3.25 -18.40 -10.75
N HIS A 337 4.25 -17.54 -10.75
CA HIS A 337 5.64 -17.85 -11.02
C HIS A 337 6.41 -17.54 -9.74
N GLU A 338 6.64 -18.58 -8.94
CA GLU A 338 7.35 -18.44 -7.67
C GLU A 338 8.80 -18.05 -7.91
N LEU A 339 9.25 -17.05 -7.16
CA LEU A 339 10.63 -16.58 -7.17
C LEU A 339 11.32 -17.06 -5.89
N THR A 340 12.44 -17.78 -6.04
CA THR A 340 13.25 -18.18 -4.89
C THR A 340 14.06 -17.00 -4.38
N LEU A 341 13.93 -16.70 -3.08
CA LEU A 341 14.67 -15.65 -2.37
C LEU A 341 16.18 -15.79 -2.57
N ASP A 342 16.87 -14.66 -2.74
CA ASP A 342 18.32 -14.54 -2.83
C ASP A 342 19.02 -15.27 -4.00
N LEU A 343 18.25 -15.91 -4.88
CA LEU A 343 18.74 -16.54 -6.10
C LEU A 343 18.35 -15.73 -7.34
N TRP A 344 19.13 -15.89 -8.41
CA TRP A 344 18.76 -15.38 -9.72
C TRP A 344 17.77 -16.33 -10.38
N ASN A 345 16.50 -15.91 -10.45
CA ASN A 345 15.44 -16.60 -11.15
C ASN A 345 15.47 -16.18 -12.62
N ASN A 346 15.42 -17.11 -13.56
CA ASN A 346 15.47 -16.79 -14.99
C ASN A 346 14.08 -16.90 -15.62
N TYR A 347 13.58 -15.79 -16.15
CA TYR A 347 12.36 -15.74 -16.94
C TYR A 347 12.64 -15.24 -18.35
N HIS A 348 12.83 -16.16 -19.30
CA HIS A 348 13.14 -15.83 -20.70
C HIS A 348 14.30 -14.83 -20.86
N GLN A 349 15.40 -15.02 -20.12
CA GLN A 349 16.60 -14.17 -20.10
C GLN A 349 16.48 -12.84 -19.34
N LEU A 350 15.30 -12.53 -18.78
CA LEU A 350 15.22 -11.56 -17.69
C LEU A 350 15.56 -12.29 -16.40
N PHE A 351 16.67 -11.93 -15.77
CA PHE A 351 17.07 -12.49 -14.48
C PHE A 351 16.50 -11.62 -13.35
N ILE A 352 15.86 -12.25 -12.37
CA ILE A 352 15.21 -11.58 -11.24
C ILE A 352 15.76 -12.15 -9.94
N LYS A 353 16.32 -11.28 -9.11
CA LYS A 353 16.78 -11.61 -7.76
C LYS A 353 15.88 -10.92 -6.73
N PRO A 354 14.89 -11.63 -6.17
CA PRO A 354 14.16 -11.15 -5.00
C PRO A 354 15.07 -11.15 -3.77
N LYS A 355 14.97 -10.11 -2.94
CA LYS A 355 15.67 -10.02 -1.66
C LYS A 355 14.69 -9.56 -0.59
N MET A 356 14.82 -10.10 0.61
CA MET A 356 13.91 -9.75 1.70
C MET A 356 14.15 -8.30 2.14
N SER A 357 13.07 -7.55 2.36
CA SER A 357 13.11 -6.21 2.93
C SER A 357 12.55 -6.21 4.34
N PRO A 358 13.19 -5.54 5.31
CA PRO A 358 12.60 -5.35 6.62
C PRO A 358 11.43 -4.37 6.55
N HIS A 359 10.22 -4.88 6.76
CA HIS A 359 9.02 -4.05 6.77
C HIS A 359 7.93 -4.66 7.67
N ALA A 360 6.85 -3.91 7.92
CA ALA A 360 5.77 -4.35 8.82
C ALA A 360 5.01 -5.60 8.31
N ILE A 361 4.97 -5.76 6.98
CA ILE A 361 4.41 -6.94 6.31
C ILE A 361 5.44 -7.62 5.41
N ASP A 362 5.10 -8.80 4.91
CA ASP A 362 6.00 -9.62 4.09
C ASP A 362 6.38 -8.88 2.80
N THR A 363 7.66 -8.47 2.71
CA THR A 363 8.10 -7.51 1.69
C THR A 363 9.38 -7.97 1.01
N THR A 364 9.37 -7.94 -0.32
CA THR A 364 10.49 -8.32 -1.17
C THR A 364 10.85 -7.15 -2.08
N ILE A 365 12.13 -6.78 -2.11
CA ILE A 365 12.69 -5.89 -3.12
C ILE A 365 13.27 -6.71 -4.27
N PHE A 366 13.36 -6.11 -5.45
CA PHE A 366 13.81 -6.81 -6.64
C PHE A 366 15.06 -6.19 -7.25
N VAL A 367 15.93 -7.07 -7.76
CA VAL A 367 17.03 -6.70 -8.64
C VAL A 367 16.84 -7.45 -9.95
N PHE A 368 16.73 -6.70 -11.04
CA PHE A 368 16.57 -7.22 -12.39
C PHE A 368 17.87 -7.11 -13.15
N LYS A 369 18.13 -8.07 -14.03
CA LYS A 369 19.32 -8.11 -14.86
C LYS A 369 19.01 -8.67 -16.24
N ALA A 370 19.56 -8.03 -17.26
CA ALA A 370 19.53 -8.49 -18.63
C ALA A 370 20.93 -8.43 -19.24
N LYS A 371 21.25 -9.37 -20.13
CA LYS A 371 22.49 -9.35 -20.91
C LYS A 371 22.37 -8.36 -22.06
N GLY A 372 23.29 -7.41 -22.16
CA GLY A 372 23.53 -6.62 -23.37
C GLY A 372 24.73 -7.18 -24.15
N ALA A 373 25.15 -6.48 -25.21
CA ALA A 373 26.28 -6.89 -26.05
C ALA A 373 27.61 -6.92 -25.27
N ASP A 374 27.89 -5.88 -24.48
CA ASP A 374 29.20 -5.71 -23.83
C ASP A 374 29.21 -6.14 -22.35
N ARG A 375 28.04 -6.13 -21.69
CA ARG A 375 27.92 -6.40 -20.25
C ARG A 375 26.47 -6.67 -19.84
N ASP A 376 26.30 -7.07 -18.59
CA ASP A 376 25.01 -7.11 -17.91
C ASP A 376 24.55 -5.69 -17.54
N TYR A 377 23.25 -5.44 -17.69
CA TYR A 377 22.55 -4.21 -17.30
C TYR A 377 21.57 -4.52 -16.18
N THR A 378 21.49 -3.62 -15.19
CA THR A 378 20.79 -3.91 -13.92
C THR A 378 19.84 -2.81 -13.47
N TYR A 379 18.70 -3.22 -12.91
CA TYR A 379 17.74 -2.33 -12.28
C TYR A 379 17.37 -2.82 -10.88
N GLY A 380 17.42 -1.95 -9.87
CA GLY A 380 16.95 -2.22 -8.51
C GLY A 380 15.64 -1.50 -8.23
N HIS A 381 14.63 -2.22 -7.73
CA HIS A 381 13.35 -1.68 -7.28
C HIS A 381 13.19 -1.94 -5.78
N TYR A 382 13.56 -0.96 -4.97
CA TYR A 382 13.67 -1.08 -3.52
C TYR A 382 12.53 -0.30 -2.84
N SER A 383 11.31 -0.83 -2.94
CA SER A 383 10.12 -0.32 -2.27
C SER A 383 10.07 -0.75 -0.81
N ASP A 384 9.55 0.11 0.06
CA ASP A 384 9.24 -0.20 1.46
C ASP A 384 10.41 -0.88 2.18
N ILE A 385 11.58 -0.23 2.08
CA ILE A 385 12.77 -0.57 2.86
C ILE A 385 12.73 0.18 4.19
N ALA A 386 13.47 -0.27 5.20
CA ALA A 386 13.61 0.49 6.45
C ALA A 386 15.00 1.13 6.54
N ALA A 387 15.05 2.34 7.10
CA ALA A 387 16.30 3.05 7.38
C ALA A 387 17.24 2.21 8.27
N ILE A 388 18.53 2.22 7.97
CA ILE A 388 19.54 1.49 8.74
C ILE A 388 19.55 1.97 10.20
N SER A 389 19.44 3.28 10.42
CA SER A 389 19.40 3.89 11.75
C SER A 389 18.23 3.38 12.59
N TRP A 390 17.09 3.08 11.96
CA TRP A 390 15.93 2.47 12.60
C TRP A 390 16.19 0.99 12.94
N LEU A 391 16.74 0.24 12.00
CA LEU A 391 17.06 -1.17 12.17
C LEU A 391 18.10 -1.42 13.27
N GLU A 392 19.07 -0.53 13.45
CA GLU A 392 20.04 -0.58 14.54
C GLU A 392 19.36 -0.52 15.92
N ARG A 393 18.24 0.21 16.04
CA ARG A 393 17.41 0.26 17.26
C ARG A 393 16.54 -0.99 17.47
N MET A 394 16.45 -1.84 16.45
CA MET A 394 15.74 -3.12 16.48
C MET A 394 16.69 -4.31 16.71
N LEU A 395 17.99 -4.08 16.92
CA LEU A 395 18.92 -5.16 17.25
C LEU A 395 18.52 -5.87 18.54
N ILE A 396 18.47 -7.19 18.47
CA ILE A 396 18.22 -8.08 19.60
C ILE A 396 19.36 -7.95 20.60
N LYS A 397 19.03 -7.69 21.87
CA LYS A 397 20.01 -7.60 22.96
C LYS A 397 19.98 -8.84 23.86
N LYS A 398 18.80 -9.46 24.01
CA LYS A 398 18.56 -10.66 24.80
C LYS A 398 17.89 -11.75 23.97
N LYS A 399 18.03 -13.00 24.38
CA LYS A 399 17.54 -14.18 23.63
C LYS A 399 16.07 -14.05 23.21
N ASP A 400 15.22 -13.57 24.11
CA ASP A 400 13.76 -13.52 23.92
C ASP A 400 13.26 -12.17 23.35
N ASP A 401 14.15 -11.23 23.00
CA ASP A 401 13.74 -9.97 22.41
C ASP A 401 13.21 -10.18 20.98
N HIS A 402 12.17 -9.41 20.62
CA HIS A 402 11.78 -9.22 19.22
C HIS A 402 12.70 -8.18 18.56
N GLY A 403 13.06 -8.42 17.30
CA GLY A 403 13.99 -7.58 16.56
C GLY A 403 14.76 -8.34 15.50
N ILE A 404 15.91 -7.80 15.12
CA ILE A 404 16.79 -8.35 14.10
C ILE A 404 18.15 -8.75 14.67
N SER A 405 18.79 -9.72 14.03
CA SER A 405 20.16 -10.10 14.32
C SER A 405 21.14 -9.13 13.65
N GLN A 406 22.38 -9.10 14.14
CA GLN A 406 23.46 -8.38 13.45
C GLN A 406 23.73 -8.94 12.05
N GLU A 407 23.58 -10.26 11.87
CA GLU A 407 23.66 -10.93 10.57
C GLU A 407 22.64 -10.35 9.58
N TYR A 408 21.39 -10.21 10.00
CA TYR A 408 20.33 -9.66 9.14
C TYR A 408 20.52 -8.17 8.86
N LEU A 409 20.98 -7.37 9.84
CA LEU A 409 21.34 -5.97 9.60
C LEU A 409 22.46 -5.86 8.55
N ASN A 410 23.49 -6.71 8.65
CA ASN A 410 24.58 -6.73 7.67
C ASN A 410 24.07 -7.15 6.28
N TYR A 411 23.18 -8.15 6.22
CA TYR A 411 22.52 -8.54 4.98
C TYR A 411 21.83 -7.33 4.33
N VAL A 412 21.02 -6.56 5.07
CA VAL A 412 20.33 -5.37 4.55
C VAL A 412 21.33 -4.31 4.06
N LYS A 413 22.38 -4.01 4.85
CA LYS A 413 23.44 -3.08 4.46
C LYS A 413 24.11 -3.49 3.14
N ASP A 414 24.35 -4.78 2.96
CA ASP A 414 24.94 -5.31 1.72
C ASP A 414 23.98 -5.21 0.53
N CYS A 415 22.67 -5.41 0.76
CA CYS A 415 21.64 -5.17 -0.26
C CYS A 415 21.67 -3.73 -0.77
N PHE A 416 21.77 -2.76 0.15
CA PHE A 416 21.75 -1.33 -0.19
C PHE A 416 23.01 -0.92 -0.96
N LYS A 417 24.17 -1.46 -0.59
CA LYS A 417 25.47 -1.20 -1.24
C LYS A 417 25.61 -1.77 -2.66
N MET A 418 24.69 -2.62 -3.11
CA MET A 418 24.76 -3.21 -4.45
C MET A 418 24.83 -2.13 -5.53
N LYS A 419 25.93 -2.06 -6.28
CA LYS A 419 26.07 -1.12 -7.41
C LYS A 419 25.24 -1.58 -8.61
N LEU A 420 24.35 -0.72 -9.11
CA LEU A 420 23.47 -1.01 -10.25
C LEU A 420 23.59 0.07 -11.34
N ASP A 421 22.91 -0.11 -12.48
CA ASP A 421 22.77 0.94 -13.48
C ASP A 421 21.70 1.95 -13.08
N VAL A 422 20.52 1.47 -12.73
CA VAL A 422 19.43 2.28 -12.17
C VAL A 422 18.98 1.63 -10.87
N LYS A 423 18.80 2.43 -9.83
CA LYS A 423 18.26 1.97 -8.54
C LYS A 423 17.19 2.96 -8.10
N LYS A 424 15.96 2.47 -7.92
CA LYS A 424 14.87 3.22 -7.29
C LYS A 424 14.76 2.78 -5.84
N VAL A 425 14.79 3.73 -4.91
CA VAL A 425 14.77 3.47 -3.47
C VAL A 425 13.68 4.28 -2.77
N ASP A 426 12.98 3.65 -1.83
CA ASP A 426 12.14 4.32 -0.86
C ASP A 426 13.01 5.16 0.11
N VAL A 427 12.64 6.44 0.26
CA VAL A 427 13.21 7.40 1.22
C VAL A 427 12.12 8.13 2.03
N GLY A 428 11.01 7.44 2.32
CA GLY A 428 9.86 7.98 3.07
C GLY A 428 10.08 8.04 4.59
N GLY A 429 11.24 7.64 5.09
CA GLY A 429 11.60 7.49 6.50
C GLY A 429 11.99 8.80 7.22
N PRO A 430 12.82 8.73 8.29
CA PRO A 430 13.85 7.71 8.57
C PRO A 430 13.46 6.68 9.65
N THR A 431 12.18 6.28 9.72
CA THR A 431 11.71 5.26 10.69
C THR A 431 11.43 3.93 9.99
N ILE A 432 10.16 3.57 9.83
CA ILE A 432 9.72 2.30 9.23
C ILE A 432 9.96 2.24 7.71
N HIS A 433 10.31 3.37 7.10
CA HIS A 433 10.67 3.55 5.69
C HIS A 433 12.15 3.94 5.54
N GLY A 434 12.66 3.95 4.30
CA GLY A 434 14.07 4.21 4.00
C GLY A 434 14.51 5.65 4.27
N ASP A 435 15.81 5.86 4.41
CA ASP A 435 16.43 7.17 4.59
C ASP A 435 17.41 7.43 3.43
N GLU A 436 17.36 8.61 2.81
CA GLU A 436 18.30 8.97 1.75
C GLU A 436 19.77 8.90 2.21
N GLU A 437 20.05 9.14 3.49
CA GLU A 437 21.41 9.16 4.02
C GLU A 437 22.09 7.79 3.95
N ASP A 438 21.31 6.71 3.92
CA ASP A 438 21.81 5.34 3.71
C ASP A 438 22.44 5.15 2.32
N PHE A 439 22.19 6.08 1.39
CA PHE A 439 22.62 6.03 0.00
C PHE A 439 23.60 7.15 -0.39
N VAL A 440 24.11 7.95 0.55
CA VAL A 440 25.04 9.06 0.25
C VAL A 440 26.32 8.61 -0.48
N ASN A 441 26.76 7.38 -0.24
CA ASN A 441 27.94 6.77 -0.87
C ASN A 441 27.57 5.73 -1.95
N ASP A 442 26.31 5.72 -2.41
CA ASP A 442 25.87 4.79 -3.45
C ASP A 442 26.56 5.11 -4.78
N SER A 443 27.13 4.09 -5.42
CA SER A 443 27.88 4.23 -6.68
C SER A 443 27.07 3.83 -7.92
N THR A 444 25.75 3.65 -7.77
CA THR A 444 24.80 3.42 -8.87
C THR A 444 24.80 4.61 -9.82
N LYS A 445 24.75 4.36 -11.14
CA LYS A 445 24.82 5.45 -12.14
C LYS A 445 23.64 6.41 -12.05
N LYS A 446 22.44 5.89 -11.79
CA LYS A 446 21.23 6.69 -11.52
C LYS A 446 20.52 6.16 -10.28
N LEU A 447 20.52 6.95 -9.22
CA LEU A 447 19.74 6.73 -8.02
C LEU A 447 18.45 7.56 -8.07
N VAL A 448 17.30 6.89 -8.04
CA VAL A 448 15.97 7.51 -8.00
C VAL A 448 15.43 7.40 -6.58
N LEU A 449 15.13 8.54 -5.97
CA LEU A 449 14.55 8.62 -4.63
C LEU A 449 13.03 8.73 -4.74
N ALA A 450 12.31 7.86 -4.03
CA ALA A 450 10.88 7.63 -4.20
C ALA A 450 10.17 7.39 -2.86
N HIS A 451 8.87 7.08 -2.92
CA HIS A 451 7.99 6.82 -1.76
C HIS A 451 7.85 8.02 -0.81
N THR A 452 7.81 9.23 -1.35
CA THR A 452 7.69 10.45 -0.52
C THR A 452 6.30 11.07 -0.63
N THR A 453 5.88 11.85 0.36
CA THR A 453 4.68 12.72 0.23
C THR A 453 5.03 14.08 -0.40
N HIS A 454 6.25 14.55 -0.16
CA HIS A 454 6.71 15.88 -0.55
C HIS A 454 7.73 15.80 -1.68
N PRO A 455 7.87 16.87 -2.50
CA PRO A 455 9.00 17.01 -3.40
C PRO A 455 10.32 16.85 -2.66
N LEU A 456 11.33 16.30 -3.34
CA LEU A 456 12.64 16.12 -2.73
C LEU A 456 13.23 17.47 -2.31
N ASN A 457 13.80 17.51 -1.11
CA ASN A 457 14.51 18.69 -0.62
C ASN A 457 15.90 18.79 -1.27
N LYS A 458 16.63 19.88 -1.00
CA LYS A 458 17.96 20.11 -1.59
C LYS A 458 18.96 18.98 -1.26
N ARG A 459 18.97 18.51 -0.02
CA ARG A 459 19.88 17.43 0.44
C ARG A 459 19.59 16.13 -0.28
N GLN A 460 18.32 15.76 -0.40
CA GLN A 460 17.89 14.58 -1.17
C GLN A 460 18.32 14.67 -2.64
N LEU A 461 18.22 15.85 -3.26
CA LEU A 461 18.65 16.07 -4.64
C LEU A 461 20.17 16.06 -4.84
N GLU A 462 20.96 16.24 -3.78
CA GLU A 462 22.41 16.04 -3.83
C GLU A 462 22.78 14.54 -3.85
N ILE A 463 21.93 13.69 -3.27
CA ILE A 463 22.14 12.24 -3.17
C ILE A 463 21.59 11.51 -4.39
N GLY A 464 20.39 11.87 -4.84
CA GLY A 464 19.71 11.19 -5.95
C GLY A 464 18.77 12.10 -6.73
N LYS A 465 17.90 11.49 -7.54
CA LYS A 465 17.00 12.21 -8.44
C LYS A 465 15.55 11.83 -8.18
N GLN A 466 14.64 12.76 -8.47
CA GLN A 466 13.22 12.46 -8.54
C GLN A 466 12.85 12.12 -9.98
N ALA A 467 12.28 10.95 -10.22
CA ALA A 467 11.76 10.58 -11.53
C ALA A 467 10.39 11.24 -11.79
N GLN A 468 10.10 11.51 -13.05
CA GLN A 468 8.78 11.97 -13.49
C GLN A 468 7.92 10.82 -13.98
N PHE A 469 6.59 11.00 -13.96
CA PHE A 469 5.67 10.03 -14.52
C PHE A 469 5.96 9.81 -16.02
N GLY A 470 6.17 8.55 -16.41
CA GLY A 470 6.45 8.15 -17.78
C GLY A 470 7.90 8.35 -18.21
N GLU A 471 8.77 8.83 -17.31
CA GLU A 471 10.20 8.88 -17.57
C GLU A 471 10.73 7.46 -17.83
N LEU A 472 11.49 7.30 -18.92
CA LEU A 472 12.03 6.04 -19.39
C LEU A 472 13.55 6.04 -19.25
N ASP A 473 14.07 5.14 -18.43
CA ASP A 473 15.48 4.75 -18.48
C ASP A 473 15.67 3.62 -19.48
N VAL A 474 16.34 3.92 -20.59
CA VAL A 474 16.75 2.89 -21.55
C VAL A 474 18.07 2.28 -21.09
N LEU A 475 18.04 0.99 -20.78
CA LEU A 475 19.23 0.23 -20.39
C LEU A 475 19.85 -0.46 -21.61
N ILE A 476 19.03 -1.06 -22.47
CA ILE A 476 19.47 -1.71 -23.70
C ILE A 476 18.50 -1.32 -24.82
N GLU A 477 18.98 -0.64 -25.86
CA GLU A 477 18.14 -0.18 -26.97
C GLU A 477 17.67 -1.37 -27.84
N ASN A 478 18.62 -2.18 -28.33
CA ASN A 478 18.37 -3.31 -29.23
C ASN A 478 18.80 -4.65 -28.59
N PRO A 479 18.18 -5.78 -28.95
CA PRO A 479 18.63 -7.09 -28.50
C PRO A 479 20.13 -7.29 -28.78
N PRO A 480 20.89 -7.94 -27.88
CA PRO A 480 22.24 -8.39 -28.22
C PRO A 480 22.16 -9.40 -29.38
N GLU A 481 23.15 -9.33 -30.29
CA GLU A 481 23.28 -10.25 -31.43
C GLU A 481 23.48 -11.71 -31.02
#